data_AF-A0A6A6GNF0-F1
#
_entry.id   AF-A0A6A6GNF0-F1
#
_cell.length_a   1.000
_cell.length_b   1.000
_cell.length_c   1.000
_cell.angle_alpha   90.00
_cell.angle_beta   90.00
_cell.angle_gamma   90.00
#
_symmetry.space_group_name_H-M   'P 1'
#
loop_
_entity.id
_entity.type
_entity.pdbx_description
1 polymer ?
#
loop_
_entity_poly.entity_id
_entity_poly.type
_entity_poly.pdbx_seq_one_letter_code
_entity_poly.pdbx_strand_id
1 'polypeptide(L)'
;GAAAPAVGSPFTFTSYYEVKATPEQVVNGTTPTGGLAGASGLYKLAFNSAENVVCYNITLYNFNDNYVSPAVTATHIHEAARAASGPPRIAFPNPTDIGGGLRRSIGCIQGPFRTGINDTVTGLDTGNGFTVSKIEANPAGFFADVHSSRAVPGAVRGQLA
;
A
#
# COMPACT_ATOMS: atom_id res chain seq x y z
N GLY A 1 -21.96 -23.72 29.61
CA GLY A 1 -20.50 -23.55 29.50
C GLY A 1 -20.22 -22.08 29.32
N ALA A 2 -19.37 -21.49 30.17
CA ALA A 2 -19.00 -20.09 30.05
C ALA A 2 -18.07 -19.91 28.83
N ALA A 3 -18.37 -18.93 27.98
CA ALA A 3 -17.50 -18.55 26.87
C ALA A 3 -16.18 -18.00 27.43
N ALA A 4 -15.05 -18.43 26.86
CA ALA A 4 -13.75 -17.87 27.19
C ALA A 4 -13.74 -16.36 26.87
N PRO A 5 -13.11 -15.51 27.70
CA PRO A 5 -12.97 -14.10 27.40
C PRO A 5 -12.21 -13.94 26.08
N ALA A 6 -12.77 -13.17 25.16
CA ALA A 6 -12.08 -12.81 23.92
C ALA A 6 -10.82 -12.04 24.30
N VAL A 7 -9.65 -12.64 24.06
CA VAL A 7 -8.37 -11.94 24.21
C VAL A 7 -8.38 -10.82 23.18
N GLY A 8 -8.51 -9.58 23.64
CA GLY A 8 -8.41 -8.41 22.78
C GLY A 8 -7.07 -8.38 22.06
N SER A 9 -7.05 -7.83 20.85
CA SER A 9 -5.80 -7.56 20.13
C SER A 9 -4.85 -6.76 21.04
N PRO A 10 -3.56 -7.13 21.14
CA PRO A 10 -2.58 -6.30 21.86
C PRO A 10 -2.33 -4.96 21.14
N PHE A 11 -2.82 -4.82 19.90
CA PHE A 11 -2.77 -3.60 19.11
C PHE A 11 -4.10 -2.84 19.17
N THR A 12 -4.02 -1.56 19.52
CA THR A 12 -5.11 -0.60 19.34
C THR A 12 -5.01 -0.02 17.93
N PHE A 13 -6.12 -0.02 17.19
CA PHE A 13 -6.19 0.58 15.86
C PHE A 13 -7.24 1.69 15.85
N THR A 14 -6.89 2.81 15.24
CA THR A 14 -7.72 4.02 15.08
C THR A 14 -8.57 3.94 13.81
N SER A 15 -8.15 3.19 12.79
CA SER A 15 -8.93 2.99 11.56
C SER A 15 -8.54 1.71 10.82
N TYR A 16 -9.43 1.26 9.94
CA TYR A 16 -9.24 0.10 9.07
C TYR A 16 -9.69 0.40 7.65
N TYR A 17 -8.93 -0.07 6.67
CA TYR A 17 -9.24 0.07 5.24
C TYR A 17 -9.04 -1.28 4.54
N GLU A 18 -9.97 -1.61 3.64
CA GLU A 18 -9.82 -2.71 2.71
C GLU A 18 -9.78 -2.14 1.29
N VAL A 19 -8.61 -2.23 0.67
CA VAL A 19 -8.37 -1.70 -0.68
C VAL A 19 -8.38 -2.84 -1.68
N LYS A 20 -9.27 -2.75 -2.66
CA LYS A 20 -9.32 -3.66 -3.81
C LYS A 20 -8.57 -3.02 -4.98
N ALA A 21 -7.36 -3.50 -5.21
CA ALA A 21 -6.49 -3.02 -6.25
C ALA A 21 -6.68 -3.84 -7.53
N THR A 22 -6.87 -3.17 -8.66
CA THR A 22 -7.02 -3.84 -9.96
C THR A 22 -6.17 -3.17 -11.05
N PRO A 23 -5.90 -3.86 -12.16
CA PRO A 23 -5.10 -3.30 -13.27
C PRO A 23 -5.75 -2.07 -13.91
N GLU A 24 -7.08 -2.02 -13.97
CA GLU A 24 -7.84 -0.98 -14.67
C GLU A 24 -7.75 0.39 -13.98
N GLN A 25 -7.36 0.40 -12.71
CA GLN A 25 -7.23 1.63 -11.92
C GLN A 25 -5.85 2.28 -12.06
N VAL A 26 -4.91 1.62 -12.75
CA VAL A 26 -3.52 2.10 -12.90
C VAL A 26 -3.44 3.26 -13.90
N VAL A 27 -2.75 4.33 -13.49
CA VAL A 27 -2.51 5.53 -14.30
C VAL A 27 -1.05 5.95 -14.22
N ASN A 28 -0.58 6.68 -15.23
CA ASN A 28 0.68 7.42 -15.21
C ASN A 28 0.40 8.92 -15.37
N GLY A 29 0.64 9.69 -14.31
CA GLY A 29 0.13 11.06 -14.20
C GLY A 29 -1.38 11.01 -14.03
N THR A 30 -2.12 11.39 -15.08
CA THR A 30 -3.58 11.27 -15.14
C THR A 30 -4.05 10.36 -16.28
N THR A 31 -3.11 9.76 -17.02
CA THR A 31 -3.40 8.92 -18.18
C THR A 31 -3.58 7.47 -17.73
N PRO A 32 -4.74 6.83 -17.96
CA PRO A 32 -4.90 5.39 -17.72
C PRO A 32 -3.93 4.58 -18.57
N THR A 33 -3.18 3.66 -17.96
CA THR A 33 -2.25 2.77 -18.67
C THR A 33 -2.72 1.33 -18.67
N GLY A 34 -3.64 0.99 -17.76
CA GLY A 34 -3.83 -0.39 -17.34
C GLY A 34 -2.63 -0.90 -16.54
N GLY A 35 -2.80 -2.09 -15.96
CA GLY A 35 -1.78 -2.76 -15.17
C GLY A 35 -1.48 -4.16 -15.69
N LEU A 36 -1.09 -5.06 -14.79
CA LEU A 36 -0.81 -6.45 -15.13
C LEU A 36 -2.13 -7.21 -15.30
N ALA A 37 -2.50 -7.51 -16.55
CA ALA A 37 -3.78 -8.15 -16.88
C ALA A 37 -4.02 -9.44 -16.08
N GLY A 38 -5.21 -9.57 -15.49
CA GLY A 38 -5.63 -10.73 -14.70
C GLY A 38 -5.12 -10.76 -13.25
N ALA A 39 -4.22 -9.85 -12.87
CA ALA A 39 -3.79 -9.69 -11.49
C ALA A 39 -4.82 -8.89 -10.68
N SER A 40 -4.84 -9.09 -9.36
CA SER A 40 -5.56 -8.22 -8.42
C SER A 40 -4.84 -8.16 -7.08
N GLY A 41 -5.18 -7.18 -6.25
CA GLY A 41 -4.62 -7.02 -4.91
C GLY A 41 -5.70 -6.74 -3.87
N LEU A 42 -5.53 -7.29 -2.68
CA LEU A 42 -6.33 -6.99 -1.50
C LEU A 42 -5.40 -6.50 -0.39
N TYR A 43 -5.54 -5.23 -0.02
CA TYR A 43 -4.76 -4.61 1.03
C TYR A 43 -5.68 -4.38 2.22
N LYS A 44 -5.50 -5.17 3.27
CA LYS A 44 -6.15 -4.93 4.57
C LYS A 44 -5.19 -4.14 5.43
N LEU A 45 -5.53 -2.90 5.72
CA LEU A 45 -4.70 -1.94 6.41
C LEU A 45 -5.39 -1.55 7.73
N ALA A 46 -4.64 -1.56 8.81
CA ALA A 46 -5.09 -1.14 10.13
C ALA A 46 -4.09 -0.11 10.66
N PHE A 47 -4.56 1.11 10.95
CA PHE A 47 -3.70 2.21 11.37
C PHE A 47 -3.84 2.47 12.86
N ASN A 48 -2.77 2.95 13.49
CA ASN A 48 -2.77 3.56 14.81
C ASN A 48 -2.08 4.92 14.69
N SER A 49 -2.87 6.00 14.64
CA SER A 49 -2.34 7.36 14.48
C SER A 49 -1.71 7.93 15.74
N ALA A 50 -2.00 7.38 16.92
CA ALA A 50 -1.32 7.76 18.17
C ALA A 50 0.15 7.28 18.18
N GLU A 51 0.41 6.09 17.61
CA GLU A 51 1.75 5.48 17.58
C GLU A 51 2.46 5.62 16.22
N ASN A 52 1.77 6.21 15.24
CA ASN A 52 2.21 6.31 13.85
C ASN A 52 2.56 4.93 13.22
N VAL A 53 1.67 3.96 13.42
CA VAL A 53 1.82 2.57 12.96
C VAL A 53 0.79 2.24 11.87
N VAL A 54 1.21 1.45 10.89
CA VAL A 54 0.30 0.70 10.01
C VAL A 54 0.61 -0.78 10.08
N CYS A 55 -0.38 -1.59 10.44
CA CYS A 55 -0.38 -3.03 10.26
C CYS A 55 -1.09 -3.37 8.95
N TYR A 56 -0.55 -4.33 8.22
CA TYR A 56 -1.00 -4.68 6.89
C TYR A 56 -1.09 -6.18 6.71
N ASN A 57 -2.04 -6.60 5.88
CA ASN A 57 -2.15 -7.92 5.31
C ASN A 57 -2.49 -7.74 3.83
N ILE A 58 -1.45 -7.80 3.01
CA ILE A 58 -1.50 -7.55 1.58
C ILE A 58 -1.45 -8.90 0.88
N THR A 59 -2.44 -9.18 0.05
CA THR A 59 -2.48 -10.39 -0.79
C THR A 59 -2.61 -9.98 -2.24
N LEU A 60 -1.72 -10.49 -3.10
CA LEU A 60 -1.80 -10.35 -4.55
C LEU A 60 -2.26 -11.67 -5.14
N TYR A 61 -3.15 -11.59 -6.13
CA TYR A 61 -3.68 -12.72 -6.86
C TYR A 61 -3.19 -12.65 -8.30
N ASN A 62 -2.70 -13.77 -8.83
CA ASN A 62 -2.17 -13.91 -10.19
C ASN A 62 -1.06 -12.90 -10.54
N PHE A 63 -0.31 -12.43 -9.54
CA PHE A 63 0.90 -11.62 -9.77
C PHE A 63 2.04 -12.54 -10.20
N ASN A 64 2.16 -12.74 -11.51
CA ASN A 64 3.16 -13.62 -12.12
C ASN A 64 4.25 -12.81 -12.83
N ASP A 65 4.90 -11.90 -12.09
CA ASP A 65 5.98 -11.08 -12.62
C ASP A 65 7.03 -10.75 -11.54
N ASN A 66 8.10 -10.05 -11.94
CA ASN A 66 9.13 -9.55 -11.05
C ASN A 66 8.78 -8.17 -10.48
N TYR A 67 9.09 -7.97 -9.20
CA TYR A 67 8.98 -6.65 -8.58
C TYR A 67 10.04 -5.69 -9.12
N VAL A 68 9.62 -4.50 -9.52
CA VAL A 68 10.51 -3.42 -9.95
C VAL A 68 9.95 -2.11 -9.43
N SER A 69 10.79 -1.29 -8.80
CA SER A 69 10.45 0.08 -8.41
C SER A 69 11.73 0.90 -8.23
N PRO A 70 11.68 2.22 -8.45
CA PRO A 70 12.75 3.11 -8.00
C PRO A 70 12.80 3.26 -6.47
N ALA A 71 11.71 2.93 -5.77
CA ALA A 71 11.64 2.96 -4.30
C ALA A 71 12.30 1.71 -3.70
N VAL A 72 12.46 1.69 -2.37
CA VAL A 72 13.10 0.58 -1.63
C VAL A 72 12.40 -0.77 -1.81
N THR A 73 11.09 -0.74 -2.07
CA THR A 73 10.27 -1.89 -2.44
C THR A 73 9.30 -1.48 -3.53
N ALA A 74 8.52 -2.41 -4.05
CA ALA A 74 7.57 -2.17 -5.13
C ALA A 74 6.12 -2.08 -4.66
N THR A 75 5.85 -2.10 -3.35
CA THR A 75 4.48 -2.13 -2.79
C THR A 75 4.30 -0.92 -1.88
N HIS A 76 3.30 -0.08 -2.15
CA HIS A 76 3.24 1.25 -1.51
C HIS A 76 1.84 1.67 -1.06
N ILE A 77 1.82 2.73 -0.24
CA ILE A 77 0.74 3.72 -0.24
C ILE A 77 1.30 5.01 -0.84
N HIS A 78 0.57 5.58 -1.78
CA HIS A 78 0.83 6.88 -2.40
C HIS A 78 -0.17 7.93 -1.93
N GLU A 79 0.25 9.20 -1.94
CA GLU A 79 -0.61 10.36 -1.71
C GLU A 79 -1.02 10.99 -3.05
N ALA A 80 -2.22 10.67 -3.52
CA ALA A 80 -2.88 11.38 -4.61
C ALA A 80 -4.38 11.09 -4.62
N ALA A 81 -5.15 12.02 -5.21
CA ALA A 81 -6.54 11.78 -5.54
C ALA A 81 -6.72 10.62 -6.52
N ARG A 82 -7.95 10.09 -6.57
CA ARG A 82 -8.36 9.07 -7.54
C ARG A 82 -8.00 9.50 -8.97
N ALA A 83 -7.47 8.54 -9.75
CA ALA A 83 -7.02 8.74 -11.13
C ALA A 83 -5.86 9.74 -11.33
N ALA A 84 -5.15 10.11 -10.25
CA ALA A 84 -3.90 10.87 -10.33
C ALA A 84 -2.73 10.09 -9.70
N SER A 85 -1.52 10.25 -10.24
CA SER A 85 -0.28 9.79 -9.61
C SER A 85 0.20 10.79 -8.56
N GLY A 86 0.94 10.30 -7.56
CA GLY A 86 1.58 11.12 -6.55
C GLY A 86 2.76 10.36 -5.91
N PRO A 87 3.48 10.97 -4.97
CA PRO A 87 4.65 10.33 -4.36
C PRO A 87 4.25 9.16 -3.46
N PRO A 88 5.08 8.09 -3.39
CA PRO A 88 4.91 7.08 -2.36
C PRO A 88 5.16 7.72 -0.98
N ARG A 89 4.39 7.34 0.03
CA ARG A 89 4.56 7.80 1.42
C ARG A 89 4.95 6.67 2.36
N ILE A 90 4.51 5.46 2.05
CA ILE A 90 4.81 4.25 2.81
C ILE A 90 5.25 3.17 1.83
N ALA A 91 6.37 2.52 2.11
CA ALA A 91 6.85 1.36 1.37
C ALA A 91 6.74 0.10 2.25
N PHE A 92 6.06 -0.92 1.74
CA PHE A 92 5.89 -2.21 2.42
C PHE A 92 6.86 -3.25 1.87
N PRO A 93 7.28 -4.24 2.67
CA PRO A 93 7.90 -5.45 2.14
C PRO A 93 7.02 -6.06 1.03
N ASN A 94 7.65 -6.40 -0.10
CA ASN A 94 6.93 -6.99 -1.23
C ASN A 94 6.30 -8.34 -0.83
N PRO A 95 5.06 -8.62 -1.25
CA PRO A 95 4.44 -9.92 -1.03
C PRO A 95 5.29 -11.08 -1.57
N THR A 96 5.47 -12.13 -0.79
CA THR A 96 6.22 -13.33 -1.21
C THR A 96 5.29 -14.40 -1.73
N ASP A 97 5.75 -15.22 -2.67
CA ASP A 97 4.96 -16.33 -3.21
C ASP A 97 4.65 -17.37 -2.12
N ILE A 98 3.37 -17.68 -1.96
CA ILE A 98 2.85 -18.68 -1.02
C ILE A 98 2.15 -19.83 -1.74
N GLY A 99 2.30 -19.92 -3.07
CA GLY A 99 1.67 -20.93 -3.93
C GLY A 99 0.26 -20.57 -4.38
N GLY A 100 -0.25 -21.34 -5.36
CA GLY A 100 -1.62 -21.18 -5.86
C GLY A 100 -1.90 -19.85 -6.57
N GLY A 101 -0.87 -19.19 -7.10
CA GLY A 101 -0.99 -17.88 -7.74
C GLY A 101 -1.15 -16.73 -6.73
N LEU A 102 -0.86 -16.96 -5.45
CA LEU A 102 -0.95 -15.97 -4.38
C LEU A 102 0.43 -15.49 -3.95
N ARG A 103 0.56 -14.18 -3.74
CA ARG A 103 1.68 -13.61 -2.99
C ARG A 103 1.17 -12.87 -1.77
N ARG A 104 1.84 -12.95 -0.63
CA ARG A 104 1.38 -12.33 0.62
C ARG A 104 2.48 -11.60 1.38
N SER A 105 2.12 -10.45 1.97
CA SER A 105 2.95 -9.70 2.91
C SER A 105 2.11 -9.36 4.13
N ILE A 106 2.62 -9.67 5.34
CA ILE A 106 1.92 -9.41 6.60
C ILE A 106 2.93 -8.81 7.58
N GLY A 107 2.54 -7.75 8.27
CA GLY A 107 3.36 -7.18 9.33
C GLY A 107 2.82 -5.85 9.81
N CYS A 108 3.63 -5.17 10.61
CA CYS A 108 3.40 -3.79 11.01
C CYS A 108 4.67 -2.99 10.77
N ILE A 109 4.52 -1.73 10.37
CA ILE A 109 5.61 -0.77 10.27
C ILE A 109 5.23 0.48 11.04
N GLN A 110 6.20 1.01 11.77
CA GLN A 110 6.07 2.23 12.55
C GLN A 110 6.90 3.33 11.89
N GLY A 111 6.40 4.56 11.90
CA GLY A 111 7.19 5.71 11.46
C GLY A 111 8.42 5.97 12.36
N PRO A 112 9.41 6.75 11.89
CA PRO A 112 9.43 7.48 10.63
C PRO A 112 9.50 6.56 9.41
N PHE A 113 8.71 6.88 8.38
CA PHE A 113 8.66 6.09 7.15
C PHE A 113 9.77 6.50 6.18
N ARG A 114 10.17 5.57 5.33
CA ARG A 114 11.17 5.78 4.29
C ARG A 114 10.78 5.05 3.01
N THR A 115 10.81 5.74 1.89
CA THR A 115 10.49 5.16 0.56
C THR A 115 11.71 4.98 -0.32
N GLY A 116 12.82 5.68 -0.03
CA GLY A 116 14.00 5.76 -0.88
C GLY A 116 13.85 6.69 -2.09
N ILE A 117 12.70 7.34 -2.25
CA ILE A 117 12.47 8.36 -3.27
C ILE A 117 12.66 9.72 -2.62
N ASN A 118 13.51 10.56 -3.20
CA ASN A 118 13.63 11.95 -2.75
C ASN A 118 12.70 12.85 -3.56
N ASP A 119 11.97 13.71 -2.87
CA ASP A 119 11.20 14.79 -3.45
C ASP A 119 12.14 15.79 -4.14
N THR A 120 11.82 16.15 -5.39
CA THR A 120 12.73 16.95 -6.23
C THR A 120 12.80 18.42 -5.83
N VAL A 121 11.85 18.90 -5.03
CA VAL A 121 11.79 20.30 -4.56
C VAL A 121 12.50 20.44 -3.22
N THR A 122 12.22 19.53 -2.28
CA THR A 122 12.73 19.59 -0.91
C THR A 122 14.04 18.82 -0.72
N GLY A 123 14.35 17.85 -1.60
CA GLY A 123 15.50 16.95 -1.49
C GLY A 123 15.37 15.87 -0.41
N LEU A 124 14.24 15.81 0.31
CA LEU A 124 13.99 14.86 1.39
C LEU A 124 13.27 13.61 0.88
N ASP A 125 13.43 12.49 1.59
CA ASP A 125 12.69 11.26 1.29
C ASP A 125 11.16 11.53 1.32
N THR A 126 10.40 10.96 0.40
CA THR A 126 8.96 11.23 0.30
C THR A 126 8.17 10.66 1.50
N GLY A 127 8.73 9.72 2.27
CA GLY A 127 8.21 9.27 3.56
C GLY A 127 8.63 10.15 4.75
N ASN A 128 9.60 11.05 4.56
CA ASN A 128 10.12 11.88 5.64
C ASN A 128 9.03 12.79 6.24
N GLY A 129 8.85 12.71 7.56
CA GLY A 129 7.83 13.48 8.27
C GLY A 129 6.38 13.09 7.93
N PHE A 130 6.16 12.01 7.17
CA PHE A 130 4.83 11.49 6.93
C PHE A 130 4.27 10.80 8.17
N THR A 131 2.98 11.00 8.43
CA THR A 131 2.25 10.36 9.53
C THR A 131 0.96 9.73 9.02
N VAL A 132 0.60 8.57 9.56
CA VAL A 132 -0.61 7.84 9.16
C VAL A 132 -1.89 8.62 9.47
N SER A 133 -1.85 9.56 10.41
CA SER A 133 -2.96 10.49 10.68
C SER A 133 -3.41 11.30 9.45
N LYS A 134 -2.51 11.55 8.48
CA LYS A 134 -2.88 12.21 7.21
C LYS A 134 -3.80 11.34 6.35
N ILE A 135 -3.60 10.02 6.38
CA ILE A 135 -4.48 9.05 5.69
C ILE A 135 -5.85 9.06 6.34
N GLU A 136 -5.90 9.02 7.68
CA GLU A 136 -7.18 9.04 8.41
C GLU A 136 -7.98 10.32 8.19
N ALA A 137 -7.29 11.47 8.07
CA ALA A 137 -7.93 12.74 7.79
C ALA A 137 -8.49 12.85 6.36
N ASN A 138 -7.90 12.15 5.38
CA ASN A 138 -8.33 12.20 3.99
C ASN A 138 -8.02 10.89 3.24
N PRO A 139 -8.73 9.78 3.50
CA PRO A 139 -8.42 8.49 2.88
C PRO A 139 -8.63 8.51 1.35
N ALA A 140 -9.53 9.34 0.84
CA ALA A 140 -9.75 9.52 -0.59
C ALA A 140 -8.54 10.16 -1.31
N GLY A 141 -7.61 10.77 -0.56
CA GLY A 141 -6.34 11.30 -1.06
C GLY A 141 -5.21 10.27 -1.13
N PHE A 142 -5.46 8.99 -0.87
CA PHE A 142 -4.44 7.95 -0.87
C PHE A 142 -4.85 6.69 -1.63
N PHE A 143 -3.88 6.03 -2.25
CA PHE A 143 -4.07 4.75 -2.92
C PHE A 143 -2.97 3.76 -2.55
N ALA A 144 -3.27 2.47 -2.62
CA ALA A 144 -2.30 1.40 -2.48
C ALA A 144 -2.09 0.72 -3.83
N ASP A 145 -0.87 0.30 -4.09
CA ASP A 145 -0.47 -0.33 -5.35
C ASP A 145 0.71 -1.28 -5.18
N VAL A 146 1.05 -1.95 -6.27
CA VAL A 146 2.29 -2.69 -6.40
C VAL A 146 2.78 -2.60 -7.85
N HIS A 147 4.08 -2.50 -8.04
CA HIS A 147 4.73 -2.36 -9.34
C HIS A 147 5.38 -3.67 -9.81
N SER A 148 5.47 -3.84 -11.13
CA SER A 148 6.10 -5.00 -11.75
C SER A 148 6.96 -4.60 -12.95
N SER A 149 7.88 -5.48 -13.38
CA SER A 149 8.72 -5.23 -14.56
C SER A 149 7.93 -5.00 -15.85
N ARG A 150 6.76 -5.64 -16.00
CA ARG A 150 5.89 -5.51 -17.18
C ARG A 150 4.85 -4.40 -17.05
N ALA A 151 4.65 -3.86 -15.85
CA ALA A 151 3.74 -2.77 -15.58
C ALA A 151 4.38 -1.81 -14.57
N VAL A 152 5.34 -1.02 -15.07
CA VAL A 152 6.16 -0.08 -14.28
C VAL A 152 5.31 1.02 -13.63
N PRO A 153 4.26 1.60 -14.26
CA PRO A 153 3.35 2.53 -13.57
C PRO A 153 2.54 1.90 -12.43
N GLY A 154 2.46 0.56 -12.39
CA GLY A 154 1.71 -0.22 -11.41
C GLY A 154 1.17 -1.50 -12.05
N ALA A 155 1.31 -2.65 -11.38
CA ALA A 155 0.62 -3.87 -11.75
C ALA A 155 -0.86 -3.82 -11.35
N VAL A 156 -1.15 -3.32 -10.14
CA VAL A 156 -2.52 -3.08 -9.66
C VAL A 156 -2.54 -1.84 -8.78
N ARG A 157 -3.66 -1.11 -8.77
CA ARG A 157 -3.89 0.07 -7.94
C ARG A 157 -5.30 0.05 -7.35
N GLY A 158 -5.47 0.57 -6.13
CA GLY A 158 -6.78 0.83 -5.54
C GLY A 158 -6.77 2.03 -4.58
N GLN A 159 -7.81 2.86 -4.61
CA GLN A 159 -7.96 4.00 -3.69
C GLN A 159 -8.41 3.52 -2.30
N LEU A 160 -8.00 4.21 -1.23
CA LEU A 160 -8.38 3.87 0.14
C LEU A 160 -9.85 4.21 0.47
N ALA A 161 -10.46 5.17 -0.23
CA ALA A 161 -11.88 5.52 -0.16
C ALA A 161 -12.44 5.93 -1.53
#